data_AF-A0A8S0T4M2-F1
#
_entry.id   AF-A0A8S0T4M2-F1
#
_cell.length_a   1.000
_cell.length_b   1.000
_cell.length_c   1.000
_cell.angle_alpha   90.00
_cell.angle_beta   90.00
_cell.angle_gamma   90.00
#
_symmetry.space_group_name_H-M   'P 1'
#
loop_
_entity.id
_entity.type
_entity.pdbx_description
1 polymer ?
#
loop_
_entity_poly.entity_id
_entity_poly.type
_entity_poly.pdbx_seq_one_letter_code
_entity_poly.pdbx_strand_id
1 'polypeptide(L)'
;MQTQPSIQFSKRLLYNLLYKRPPISDLKKIHAQIIISSQKSLTDSLIHCYLRTNNVNVARILFNNYPFPSPPTLVWNLVIRAYSKLQDDAYKVFDEMPEVDVFSWTSLLGAYVNGGEMGVASKFFEEMPVKNDVSWAVMISGCVGCGRYAEALRYFGELGKSEHNVKTNEAIVVCALSACAHLGALDRGSWIHGYIGKNGISETSNIRTALIDMYAKCGRIDCAYRVFDRISKPDVHNYTSMISGLSIHGLGEDAIRVFNQILVDKIKPNEVTILGVLNGCSHSGMVQQGLLIFYNMENSWGIVPKIEHYGCFVDLLGRAGYLAKAFGVVKSMSIDPDVVVWRALLSACRVHRNTYLGERIVNHIGQLDSQSQRGAEILLSNLYASLGKWDSVSILRHEMSKQKNQADIGCSWIEVNGSIYEFRVADQLHPQIIEIREKLSEILKRAGLVGYAANINYVSFDLSDEEKEQAVAWHSEKLAIAFAFMSTAPKTSIRVVKNLRTCEDCHSALKAISKVYDRQIIVRDRSRFHTFRDGKCSCNDYW
;
A
#
# COMPACT_ATOMS: atom_id res chain seq x y z
N MET A 1 -47.42 48.32 10.95
CA MET A 1 -46.43 47.22 10.87
C MET A 1 -46.31 46.60 12.25
N GLN A 2 -47.02 45.51 12.50
CA GLN A 2 -46.95 44.77 13.78
C GLN A 2 -45.74 43.84 13.74
N THR A 3 -44.82 44.03 14.67
CA THR A 3 -43.70 43.14 14.94
C THR A 3 -44.24 41.80 15.48
N GLN A 4 -43.93 40.69 14.81
CA GLN A 4 -44.22 39.35 15.32
C GLN A 4 -43.52 39.15 16.69
N PRO A 5 -44.18 38.55 17.69
CA PRO A 5 -43.53 38.23 18.94
C PRO A 5 -42.47 37.14 18.70
N SER A 6 -41.23 37.41 19.10
CA SER A 6 -40.15 36.42 19.08
C SER A 6 -40.50 35.29 20.04
N ILE A 7 -40.90 34.14 19.51
CA ILE A 7 -41.13 32.93 20.31
C ILE A 7 -39.78 32.51 20.90
N GLN A 8 -39.58 32.80 22.19
CA GLN A 8 -38.39 32.42 22.94
C GLN A 8 -38.58 30.99 23.44
N PHE A 9 -37.86 30.04 22.87
CA PHE A 9 -37.94 28.65 23.30
C PHE A 9 -37.34 28.44 24.69
N SER A 10 -37.93 27.52 25.46
CA SER A 10 -37.39 27.13 26.76
C SER A 10 -36.04 26.42 26.60
N LYS A 11 -35.16 26.54 27.61
CA LYS A 11 -33.84 25.87 27.64
C LYS A 11 -33.93 24.36 27.36
N ARG A 12 -34.96 23.70 27.91
CA ARG A 12 -35.22 22.26 27.72
C ARG A 12 -35.56 21.92 26.26
N LEU A 13 -36.32 22.79 25.58
CA LEU A 13 -36.68 22.61 24.18
C LEU A 13 -35.47 22.82 23.26
N LEU A 14 -34.67 23.86 23.50
CA LEU A 14 -33.44 24.12 22.74
C LEU A 14 -32.42 22.99 22.91
N TYR A 15 -32.25 22.47 24.12
CA TYR A 15 -31.40 21.30 24.39
C TYR A 15 -31.88 20.07 23.61
N ASN A 16 -33.18 19.76 23.63
CA ASN A 16 -33.74 18.64 22.87
C ASN A 16 -33.57 18.80 21.35
N LEU A 17 -33.68 20.04 20.83
CA LEU A 17 -33.46 20.32 19.42
C LEU A 17 -32.00 20.08 19.02
N LEU A 18 -31.03 20.56 19.82
CA LEU A 18 -29.60 20.29 19.61
C LEU A 18 -29.26 18.80 19.75
N TYR A 19 -29.89 18.12 20.71
CA TYR A 19 -29.74 16.67 20.89
C TYR A 19 -30.19 15.87 19.66
N LYS A 20 -31.25 16.34 18.98
CA LYS A 20 -31.75 15.76 17.72
C LYS A 20 -30.86 16.04 16.50
N ARG A 21 -29.78 16.81 16.65
CA ARG A 21 -28.75 17.06 15.61
C ARG A 21 -29.36 17.64 14.32
N PRO A 22 -29.86 18.89 14.38
CA PRO A 22 -30.63 19.49 13.30
C PRO A 22 -29.73 19.86 12.10
N PRO A 23 -30.30 19.99 10.88
CA PRO A 23 -29.57 20.48 9.72
C PRO A 23 -29.13 21.94 9.92
N ILE A 24 -28.15 22.38 9.13
CA ILE A 24 -27.46 23.66 9.35
C ILE A 24 -28.37 24.89 9.30
N SER A 25 -29.44 24.84 8.49
CA SER A 25 -30.45 25.90 8.39
C SER A 25 -31.17 26.15 9.70
N ASP A 26 -31.50 25.09 10.42
CA ASP A 26 -32.19 25.15 11.70
C ASP A 26 -31.21 25.40 12.85
N LEU A 27 -29.98 24.91 12.73
CA LEU A 27 -28.90 25.20 13.68
C LEU A 27 -28.61 26.71 13.78
N LYS A 28 -28.62 27.45 12.66
CA LYS A 28 -28.47 28.92 12.67
C LYS A 28 -29.61 29.63 13.41
N LYS A 29 -30.86 29.15 13.26
CA LYS A 29 -32.03 29.69 13.98
C LYS A 29 -31.95 29.42 15.49
N ILE A 30 -31.56 28.20 15.85
CA ILE A 30 -31.35 27.78 17.25
C ILE A 30 -30.20 28.59 17.88
N HIS A 31 -29.10 28.80 17.17
CA HIS A 31 -27.99 29.64 17.61
C HIS A 31 -28.43 31.09 17.87
N ALA A 32 -29.17 31.72 16.95
CA ALA A 32 -29.70 33.06 17.14
C ALA A 32 -30.59 33.17 18.40
N GLN A 33 -31.44 32.18 18.65
CA GLN A 33 -32.29 32.15 19.85
C GLN A 33 -31.50 31.93 21.14
N ILE A 34 -30.39 31.19 21.11
CA ILE A 34 -29.51 31.00 22.26
C ILE A 34 -28.76 32.29 22.61
N ILE A 35 -28.31 33.05 21.60
CA ILE A 35 -27.72 34.39 21.79
C ILE A 35 -28.75 35.33 22.42
N ILE A 36 -29.95 35.42 21.83
CA ILE A 36 -31.02 36.32 22.32
C ILE A 36 -31.43 35.96 23.76
N SER A 37 -31.49 34.66 24.08
CA SER A 37 -31.87 34.19 25.41
C SER A 37 -30.73 34.17 26.44
N SER A 38 -29.50 34.56 26.05
CA SER A 38 -28.29 34.54 26.90
C SER A 38 -28.04 33.19 27.59
N GLN A 39 -28.48 32.08 26.98
CA GLN A 39 -28.37 30.73 27.56
C GLN A 39 -26.98 30.11 27.34
N LYS A 40 -26.00 30.69 28.03
CA LYS A 40 -24.58 30.29 28.03
C LYS A 40 -24.33 28.80 28.30
N SER A 41 -25.25 28.12 28.97
CA SER A 41 -25.18 26.68 29.28
C SER A 41 -25.43 25.73 28.08
N LEU A 42 -25.72 26.23 26.88
CA LEU A 42 -25.94 25.41 25.67
C LEU A 42 -24.79 25.52 24.66
N THR A 43 -23.72 26.23 25.02
CA THR A 43 -22.60 26.58 24.14
C THR A 43 -21.80 25.34 23.71
N ASP A 44 -21.64 24.37 24.60
CA ASP A 44 -21.01 23.06 24.34
C ASP A 44 -21.73 22.27 23.22
N SER A 45 -23.05 22.18 23.33
CA SER A 45 -23.92 21.46 22.39
C SER A 45 -23.98 22.16 21.03
N LEU A 46 -23.93 23.50 21.03
CA LEU A 46 -23.82 24.31 19.82
C LEU A 46 -22.47 24.10 19.10
N ILE A 47 -21.35 24.16 19.83
CA ILE A 47 -20.01 23.92 19.27
C ILE A 47 -19.98 22.52 18.64
N HIS A 48 -20.45 21.49 19.35
CA HIS A 48 -20.49 20.13 18.83
C HIS A 48 -21.34 19.98 17.56
N CYS A 49 -22.49 20.66 17.47
CA CYS A 49 -23.31 20.64 16.25
C CYS A 49 -22.60 21.35 15.08
N TYR A 50 -21.98 22.51 15.31
CA TYR A 50 -21.26 23.24 14.26
C TYR A 50 -20.05 22.45 13.75
N LEU A 51 -19.29 21.83 14.65
CA LEU A 51 -18.16 20.97 14.31
C LEU A 51 -18.59 19.75 13.48
N ARG A 52 -19.71 19.09 13.82
CA ARG A 52 -20.25 17.99 13.00
C ARG A 52 -20.63 18.44 11.59
N THR A 53 -21.15 19.65 11.44
CA THR A 53 -21.49 20.21 10.13
C THR A 53 -20.28 20.79 9.38
N ASN A 54 -19.05 20.54 9.86
CA ASN A 54 -17.79 21.03 9.28
C ASN A 54 -17.67 22.57 9.22
N ASN A 55 -18.35 23.28 10.12
CA ASN A 55 -18.30 24.75 10.22
C ASN A 55 -17.32 25.18 11.33
N VAL A 56 -16.03 24.90 11.10
CA VAL A 56 -14.96 25.09 12.08
C VAL A 56 -14.83 26.56 12.52
N ASN A 57 -14.99 27.52 11.60
CA ASN A 57 -14.88 28.95 11.91
C ASN A 57 -15.91 29.44 12.92
N VAL A 58 -17.18 29.05 12.77
CA VAL A 58 -18.26 29.45 13.69
C VAL A 58 -18.07 28.77 15.04
N ALA A 59 -17.66 27.51 15.04
CA ALA A 59 -17.32 26.79 16.28
C ALA A 59 -16.15 27.45 17.02
N ARG A 60 -15.10 27.91 16.30
CA ARG A 60 -13.96 28.62 16.88
C ARG A 60 -14.35 29.97 17.48
N ILE A 61 -15.25 30.72 16.86
CA ILE A 61 -15.77 31.97 17.42
C ILE A 61 -16.52 31.69 18.73
N LEU A 62 -17.38 30.67 18.75
CA LEU A 62 -18.10 30.27 19.96
C LEU A 62 -17.16 29.77 21.06
N PHE A 63 -16.09 29.09 20.67
CA PHE A 63 -15.07 28.57 21.56
C PHE A 63 -14.20 29.68 22.17
N ASN A 64 -13.74 30.64 21.37
CA ASN A 64 -12.93 31.76 21.85
C ASN A 64 -13.74 32.70 22.77
N ASN A 65 -15.06 32.77 22.57
CA ASN A 65 -15.98 33.55 23.41
C ASN A 65 -16.69 32.69 24.47
N TYR A 66 -16.10 31.55 24.86
CA TYR A 66 -16.76 30.62 25.77
C TYR A 66 -17.05 31.29 27.13
N PRO A 67 -18.28 31.18 27.65
CA PRO A 67 -18.65 31.83 28.90
C PRO A 67 -17.95 31.17 30.10
N PHE A 68 -17.25 31.97 30.91
CA PHE A 68 -16.52 31.52 32.11
C PHE A 68 -17.32 30.56 33.00
N PRO A 69 -16.70 29.50 33.55
CA PRO A 69 -15.26 29.13 33.46
C PRO A 69 -14.84 28.56 32.08
N SER A 70 -13.53 28.30 31.90
CA SER A 70 -12.93 27.73 30.67
C SER A 70 -13.73 26.54 30.10
N PRO A 71 -13.75 26.31 28.77
CA PRO A 71 -14.46 25.17 28.20
C PRO A 71 -14.02 23.84 28.84
N PRO A 72 -14.95 22.89 29.05
CA PRO A 72 -14.59 21.54 29.51
C PRO A 72 -13.61 20.86 28.54
N THR A 73 -12.74 19.99 29.05
CA THR A 73 -11.72 19.23 28.27
C THR A 73 -12.31 18.53 27.04
N LEU A 74 -13.55 18.04 27.13
CA LEU A 74 -14.27 17.45 26.00
C LEU A 74 -14.44 18.43 24.82
N VAL A 75 -14.73 19.70 25.09
CA VAL A 75 -14.91 20.73 24.06
C VAL A 75 -13.57 21.06 23.40
N TRP A 76 -12.49 21.15 24.17
CA TRP A 76 -11.12 21.28 23.63
C TRP A 76 -10.77 20.13 22.68
N ASN A 77 -11.01 18.88 23.12
CA ASN A 77 -10.74 17.68 22.31
C ASN A 77 -11.54 17.67 20.99
N LEU A 78 -12.79 18.14 21.01
CA LEU A 78 -13.61 18.27 19.81
C LEU A 78 -13.04 19.32 18.84
N VAL A 79 -12.54 20.44 19.34
CA VAL A 79 -11.93 21.49 18.52
C VAL A 79 -10.61 21.02 17.90
N ILE A 80 -9.73 20.37 18.67
CA ILE A 80 -8.50 19.74 18.13
C ILE A 80 -8.85 18.80 16.98
N ARG A 81 -9.84 17.92 17.18
CA ARG A 81 -10.29 16.98 16.16
C ARG A 81 -10.87 17.68 14.92
N ALA A 82 -11.52 18.82 15.09
CA ALA A 82 -12.02 19.61 13.97
C ALA A 82 -10.90 20.23 13.13
N TYR A 83 -9.79 20.57 13.78
CA TYR A 83 -8.57 21.03 13.13
C TYR A 83 -7.67 19.88 12.64
N SER A 84 -8.16 18.64 12.55
CA SER A 84 -7.32 17.50 12.16
C SER A 84 -6.68 17.63 10.77
N LYS A 85 -7.18 18.52 9.91
CA LYS A 85 -6.61 18.84 8.59
C LYS A 85 -5.66 20.04 8.59
N LEU A 86 -5.64 20.82 9.67
CA LEU A 86 -4.83 22.03 9.87
C LEU A 86 -3.95 21.78 11.11
N GLN A 87 -2.88 21.02 10.92
CA GLN A 87 -2.07 20.43 12.00
C GLN A 87 -1.52 21.50 12.95
N ASP A 88 -1.02 22.61 12.41
CA ASP A 88 -0.52 23.74 13.21
C ASP A 88 -1.61 24.37 14.08
N ASP A 89 -2.84 24.48 13.58
CA ASP A 89 -3.95 25.03 14.34
C ASP A 89 -4.46 24.04 15.39
N ALA A 90 -4.39 22.73 15.11
CA ALA A 90 -4.67 21.69 16.10
C ALA A 90 -3.66 21.74 17.25
N TYR A 91 -2.37 21.95 16.96
CA TYR A 91 -1.32 22.10 17.98
C TYR A 91 -1.52 23.35 18.82
N LYS A 92 -1.82 24.52 18.21
CA LYS A 92 -2.10 25.75 18.96
C LYS A 92 -3.26 25.56 19.96
N VAL A 93 -4.34 24.91 19.53
CA VAL A 93 -5.49 24.62 20.41
C VAL A 93 -5.06 23.71 21.57
N PHE A 94 -4.18 22.74 21.31
CA PHE A 94 -3.66 21.82 22.32
C PHE A 94 -2.74 22.53 23.33
N ASP A 95 -1.85 23.41 22.87
CA ASP A 95 -0.91 24.17 23.71
C ASP A 95 -1.64 25.15 24.66
N GLU A 96 -2.80 25.67 24.22
CA GLU A 96 -3.68 26.53 25.03
C GLU A 96 -4.52 25.77 26.07
N MET A 97 -4.50 24.42 26.10
CA MET A 97 -5.34 23.62 26.99
C MET A 97 -4.92 23.74 28.46
N PRO A 98 -5.83 24.07 29.38
CA PRO A 98 -5.51 24.12 30.82
C PRO A 98 -5.21 22.73 31.42
N GLU A 99 -5.91 21.71 30.94
CA GLU A 99 -5.75 20.31 31.37
C GLU A 99 -5.71 19.42 30.14
N VAL A 100 -4.63 18.65 30.01
CA VAL A 100 -4.40 17.74 28.88
C VAL A 100 -4.63 16.31 29.35
N ASP A 101 -5.60 15.63 28.72
CA ASP A 101 -5.89 14.23 28.99
C ASP A 101 -5.39 13.32 27.85
N VAL A 102 -5.52 12.00 28.04
CA VAL A 102 -5.12 11.01 27.02
C VAL A 102 -5.88 11.19 25.69
N PHE A 103 -7.11 11.71 25.73
CA PHE A 103 -7.91 11.95 24.53
C PHE A 103 -7.46 13.21 23.78
N SER A 104 -6.98 14.24 24.48
CA SER A 104 -6.34 15.42 23.90
C SER A 104 -5.11 15.01 23.10
N TRP A 105 -4.21 14.24 23.74
CA TRP A 105 -3.02 13.69 23.09
C TRP A 105 -3.36 12.82 21.88
N THR A 106 -4.33 11.92 22.04
CA THR A 106 -4.75 11.02 20.95
C THR A 106 -5.37 11.79 19.78
N SER A 107 -6.09 12.88 20.05
CA SER A 107 -6.69 13.73 19.01
C SER A 107 -5.62 14.52 18.25
N LEU A 108 -4.63 15.06 18.96
CA LEU A 108 -3.47 15.72 18.35
C LEU A 108 -2.68 14.72 17.49
N LEU A 109 -2.38 13.54 18.05
CA LEU A 109 -1.70 12.45 17.33
C LEU A 109 -2.42 12.11 16.02
N GLY A 110 -3.75 11.92 16.10
CA GLY A 110 -4.58 11.64 14.93
C GLY A 110 -4.53 12.73 13.86
N ALA A 111 -4.39 14.01 14.22
CA ALA A 111 -4.24 15.11 13.26
C ALA A 111 -2.95 14.96 12.44
N TYR A 112 -1.81 14.75 13.10
CA TYR A 112 -0.51 14.59 12.44
C TYR A 112 -0.41 13.27 11.65
N VAL A 113 -0.99 12.18 12.18
CA VAL A 113 -1.08 10.89 11.47
C VAL A 113 -1.87 11.05 10.17
N ASN A 114 -3.05 11.67 10.21
CA ASN A 114 -3.87 11.91 9.02
C ASN A 114 -3.23 12.91 8.05
N GLY A 115 -2.37 13.80 8.56
CA GLY A 115 -1.54 14.71 7.77
C GLY A 115 -0.33 14.04 7.10
N GLY A 116 0.00 12.79 7.46
CA GLY A 116 1.17 12.06 6.95
C GLY A 116 2.48 12.38 7.65
N GLU A 117 2.47 13.27 8.64
CA GLU A 117 3.63 13.76 9.39
C GLU A 117 4.00 12.83 10.56
N MET A 118 4.23 11.54 10.26
CA MET A 118 4.47 10.57 11.34
C MET A 118 5.74 10.84 12.15
N GLY A 119 6.73 11.57 11.60
CA GLY A 119 7.92 11.94 12.38
C GLY A 119 7.58 12.84 13.57
N VAL A 120 6.60 13.73 13.41
CA VAL A 120 6.07 14.58 14.49
C VAL A 120 5.12 13.76 15.38
N ALA A 121 4.26 12.94 14.76
CA ALA A 121 3.35 12.06 15.50
C ALA A 121 4.10 11.11 16.46
N SER A 122 5.23 10.52 16.03
CA SER A 122 6.07 9.65 16.87
C SER A 122 6.61 10.40 18.09
N LYS A 123 7.06 11.65 17.93
CA LYS A 123 7.53 12.49 19.05
C LYS A 123 6.42 12.73 20.07
N PHE A 124 5.25 13.17 19.60
CA PHE A 124 4.11 13.37 20.50
C PHE A 124 3.69 12.08 21.18
N PHE A 125 3.68 10.96 20.45
CA PHE A 125 3.38 9.67 21.04
C PHE A 125 4.37 9.33 22.16
N GLU A 126 5.68 9.52 21.95
CA GLU A 126 6.69 9.29 22.99
C GLU A 126 6.47 10.18 24.22
N GLU A 127 6.17 11.46 24.03
CA GLU A 127 5.87 12.45 25.08
C GLU A 127 4.58 12.17 25.86
N MET A 128 3.63 11.39 25.30
CA MET A 128 2.37 11.06 25.98
C MET A 128 2.63 10.39 27.35
N PRO A 129 2.17 10.98 28.47
CA PRO A 129 2.37 10.42 29.81
C PRO A 129 1.66 9.07 30.00
N VAL A 130 0.48 8.92 29.40
CA VAL A 130 -0.32 7.69 29.43
C VAL A 130 -0.75 7.36 28.01
N LYS A 131 -0.59 6.10 27.61
CA LYS A 131 -0.97 5.58 26.29
C LYS A 131 -2.07 4.54 26.48
N ASN A 132 -3.19 4.68 25.78
CA ASN A 132 -4.32 3.76 25.83
C ASN A 132 -4.46 2.99 24.51
N ASP A 133 -5.41 2.06 24.46
CA ASP A 133 -5.70 1.24 23.28
C ASP A 133 -5.95 2.08 22.01
N VAL A 134 -6.61 3.23 22.15
CA VAL A 134 -6.89 4.14 21.04
C VAL A 134 -5.62 4.81 20.52
N SER A 135 -4.75 5.33 21.40
CA SER A 135 -3.50 5.99 20.96
C SER A 135 -2.56 5.01 20.26
N TRP A 136 -2.45 3.77 20.77
CA TRP A 136 -1.71 2.69 20.11
C TRP A 136 -2.30 2.34 18.74
N ALA A 137 -3.63 2.24 18.64
CA ALA A 137 -4.30 1.95 17.37
C ALA A 137 -4.07 3.07 16.34
N VAL A 138 -4.17 4.35 16.74
CA VAL A 138 -3.88 5.50 15.88
C VAL A 138 -2.44 5.47 15.37
N MET A 139 -1.48 5.18 16.25
CA MET A 139 -0.07 5.16 15.86
C MET A 139 0.25 4.03 14.89
N ILE A 140 -0.16 2.80 15.22
CA ILE A 140 0.12 1.61 14.41
C ILE A 140 -0.61 1.68 13.05
N SER A 141 -1.89 2.08 13.03
CA SER A 141 -2.63 2.23 11.77
C SER A 141 -2.09 3.37 10.91
N GLY A 142 -1.67 4.47 11.54
CA GLY A 142 -0.96 5.58 10.89
C GLY A 142 0.33 5.14 10.22
N CYS A 143 1.18 4.38 10.92
CA CYS A 143 2.41 3.83 10.36
C CYS A 143 2.12 2.98 9.12
N VAL A 144 1.11 2.09 9.18
CA VAL A 144 0.70 1.25 8.04
C VAL A 144 0.19 2.11 6.88
N GLY A 145 -0.68 3.09 7.15
CA GLY A 145 -1.23 4.00 6.14
C GLY A 145 -0.15 4.83 5.41
N CYS A 146 0.95 5.16 6.08
CA CYS A 146 2.10 5.84 5.49
C CYS A 146 3.17 4.89 4.92
N GLY A 147 2.94 3.57 4.88
CA GLY A 147 3.92 2.60 4.38
C GLY A 147 5.13 2.37 5.31
N ARG A 148 5.09 2.85 6.56
CA ARG A 148 6.12 2.67 7.60
C ARG A 148 5.90 1.36 8.36
N TYR A 149 5.92 0.24 7.65
CA TYR A 149 5.56 -1.07 8.20
C TYR A 149 6.50 -1.55 9.32
N ALA A 150 7.80 -1.29 9.22
CA ALA A 150 8.77 -1.71 10.24
C ALA A 150 8.52 -0.98 11.58
N GLU A 151 8.18 0.30 11.51
CA GLU A 151 7.81 1.10 12.67
C GLU A 151 6.47 0.63 13.28
N ALA A 152 5.50 0.26 12.45
CA ALA A 152 4.24 -0.33 12.93
C ALA A 152 4.47 -1.61 13.76
N LEU A 153 5.38 -2.49 13.32
CA LEU A 153 5.73 -3.71 14.06
C LEU A 153 6.54 -3.42 15.33
N ARG A 154 7.37 -2.38 15.33
CA ARG A 154 8.07 -1.91 16.54
C ARG A 154 7.05 -1.47 17.59
N TYR A 155 6.11 -0.59 17.24
CA TYR A 155 5.06 -0.15 18.15
C TYR A 155 4.16 -1.30 18.62
N PHE A 156 3.84 -2.27 17.75
CA PHE A 156 3.12 -3.48 18.18
C PHE A 156 3.90 -4.29 19.23
N GLY A 157 5.22 -4.41 19.08
CA GLY A 157 6.08 -5.07 20.05
C GLY A 157 6.19 -4.32 21.39
N GLU A 158 6.16 -3.00 21.36
CA GLU A 158 6.17 -2.13 22.56
C GLU A 158 4.84 -2.15 23.31
N LEU A 159 3.71 -2.22 22.59
CA LEU A 159 2.39 -2.40 23.18
C LEU A 159 2.37 -3.61 24.13
N GLY A 160 2.98 -4.73 23.71
CA GLY A 160 3.07 -5.96 24.51
C GLY A 160 3.96 -5.85 25.76
N LYS A 161 4.76 -4.79 25.88
CA LYS A 161 5.61 -4.49 27.04
C LYS A 161 5.07 -3.36 27.92
N SER A 162 3.94 -2.76 27.54
CA SER A 162 3.39 -1.60 28.23
C SER A 162 2.93 -1.95 29.66
N GLU A 163 3.26 -1.08 30.62
CA GLU A 163 2.98 -1.28 32.05
C GLU A 163 1.49 -1.34 32.40
N HIS A 164 0.63 -0.81 31.51
CA HIS A 164 -0.80 -0.66 31.75
C HIS A 164 -1.67 -1.83 31.23
N ASN A 165 -1.07 -2.95 30.82
CA ASN A 165 -1.81 -4.15 30.36
C ASN A 165 -2.86 -3.82 29.27
N VAL A 166 -2.49 -2.94 28.33
CA VAL A 166 -3.39 -2.47 27.28
C VAL A 166 -3.81 -3.66 26.41
N LYS A 167 -5.11 -3.98 26.43
CA LYS A 167 -5.64 -5.11 25.66
C LYS A 167 -5.54 -4.81 24.17
N THR A 168 -4.85 -5.68 23.44
CA THR A 168 -4.78 -5.60 21.97
C THR A 168 -6.19 -5.83 21.40
N ASN A 169 -6.67 -4.86 20.61
CA ASN A 169 -7.93 -4.98 19.88
C ASN A 169 -7.71 -5.52 18.45
N GLU A 170 -8.80 -5.92 17.80
CA GLU A 170 -8.81 -6.48 16.44
C GLU A 170 -8.09 -5.58 15.42
N ALA A 171 -8.32 -4.26 15.48
CA ALA A 171 -7.75 -3.31 14.53
C ALA A 171 -6.22 -3.27 14.58
N ILE A 172 -5.65 -3.30 15.79
CA ILE A 172 -4.19 -3.33 15.99
C ILE A 172 -3.59 -4.62 15.42
N VAL A 173 -4.22 -5.78 15.67
CA VAL A 173 -3.75 -7.08 15.14
C VAL A 173 -3.79 -7.09 13.61
N VAL A 174 -4.88 -6.62 13.00
CA VAL A 174 -5.03 -6.54 11.55
C VAL A 174 -3.95 -5.64 10.94
N CYS A 175 -3.66 -4.48 11.55
CA CYS A 175 -2.59 -3.59 11.11
C CYS A 175 -1.20 -4.25 11.22
N ALA A 176 -0.92 -4.95 12.32
CA ALA A 176 0.35 -5.65 12.50
C ALA A 176 0.53 -6.80 11.50
N LEU A 177 -0.52 -7.60 11.24
CA LEU A 177 -0.50 -8.63 10.21
C LEU A 177 -0.29 -8.05 8.81
N SER A 178 -0.93 -6.92 8.50
CA SER A 178 -0.72 -6.19 7.25
C SER A 178 0.73 -5.72 7.11
N ALA A 179 1.33 -5.16 8.16
CA ALA A 179 2.74 -4.77 8.16
C ALA A 179 3.67 -5.96 7.92
N CYS A 180 3.41 -7.12 8.54
CA CYS A 180 4.12 -8.37 8.24
C CYS A 180 3.98 -8.77 6.77
N ALA A 181 2.76 -8.71 6.23
CA ALA A 181 2.48 -9.05 4.84
C ALA A 181 3.29 -8.18 3.88
N HIS A 182 3.34 -6.86 4.12
CA HIS A 182 4.07 -5.91 3.29
C HIS A 182 5.60 -6.07 3.37
N LEU A 183 6.15 -6.41 4.52
CA LEU A 183 7.58 -6.65 4.71
C LEU A 183 8.02 -8.08 4.36
N GLY A 184 7.08 -9.01 4.21
CA GLY A 184 7.38 -10.44 4.10
C GLY A 184 7.91 -11.05 5.39
N ALA A 185 7.57 -10.47 6.55
CA ALA A 185 8.04 -10.89 7.87
C ALA A 185 7.21 -12.09 8.38
N LEU A 186 7.56 -13.28 7.87
CA LEU A 186 6.88 -14.55 8.16
C LEU A 186 7.00 -14.95 9.62
N ASP A 187 8.19 -14.82 10.23
CA ASP A 187 8.41 -15.25 11.62
C ASP A 187 7.58 -14.37 12.56
N ARG A 188 7.62 -13.05 12.34
CA ARG A 188 6.77 -12.09 13.06
C ARG A 188 5.28 -12.37 12.86
N GLY A 189 4.85 -12.58 11.62
CA GLY A 189 3.44 -12.87 11.31
C GLY A 189 2.96 -14.17 11.95
N SER A 190 3.79 -15.22 11.94
CA SER A 190 3.49 -16.49 12.60
C SER A 190 3.45 -16.36 14.13
N TRP A 191 4.32 -15.53 14.71
CA TRP A 191 4.28 -15.23 16.13
C TRP A 191 3.00 -14.49 16.51
N ILE A 192 2.56 -13.50 15.70
CA ILE A 192 1.28 -12.79 15.91
C ILE A 192 0.10 -13.76 15.82
N HIS A 193 0.09 -14.68 14.85
CA HIS A 193 -0.95 -15.70 14.75
C HIS A 193 -1.02 -16.58 16.02
N GLY A 194 0.13 -17.01 16.55
CA GLY A 194 0.19 -17.70 17.84
C GLY A 194 -0.26 -16.83 19.02
N TYR A 195 0.06 -15.53 19.00
CA TYR A 195 -0.37 -14.55 20.01
C TYR A 195 -1.91 -14.41 20.05
N ILE A 196 -2.59 -14.39 18.90
CA ILE A 196 -4.06 -14.32 18.80
C ILE A 196 -4.69 -15.47 19.57
N GLY A 197 -4.24 -16.70 19.32
CA GLY A 197 -4.74 -17.90 20.00
C GLY A 197 -4.43 -17.90 21.50
N LYS A 198 -3.18 -17.56 21.88
CA LYS A 198 -2.75 -17.55 23.29
C LYS A 198 -3.49 -16.52 24.16
N ASN A 199 -3.88 -15.38 23.58
CA ASN A 199 -4.57 -14.31 24.30
C ASN A 199 -6.10 -14.36 24.15
N GLY A 200 -6.65 -15.42 23.54
CA GLY A 200 -8.09 -15.57 23.36
C GLY A 200 -8.72 -14.46 22.52
N ILE A 201 -7.97 -13.88 21.57
CA ILE A 201 -8.50 -12.88 20.64
C ILE A 201 -9.38 -13.61 19.63
N SER A 202 -10.64 -13.21 19.52
CA SER A 202 -11.60 -13.82 18.60
C SER A 202 -11.12 -13.69 17.16
N GLU A 203 -10.98 -14.81 16.45
CA GLU A 203 -10.64 -14.84 15.03
C GLU A 203 -11.86 -14.48 14.16
N THR A 204 -12.20 -13.18 14.14
CA THR A 204 -13.22 -12.61 13.26
C THR A 204 -12.88 -12.81 11.78
N SER A 205 -13.85 -12.59 10.89
CA SER A 205 -13.60 -12.62 9.44
C SER A 205 -12.44 -11.70 9.02
N ASN A 206 -12.31 -10.52 9.63
CA ASN A 206 -11.23 -9.59 9.30
C ASN A 206 -9.85 -10.12 9.71
N ILE A 207 -9.73 -10.71 10.91
CA ILE A 207 -8.47 -11.33 11.35
C ILE A 207 -8.09 -12.49 10.44
N ARG A 208 -9.05 -13.35 10.08
CA ARG A 208 -8.79 -14.47 9.15
C ARG A 208 -8.39 -13.99 7.77
N THR A 209 -9.04 -12.94 7.26
CA THR A 209 -8.64 -12.28 6.00
C THR A 209 -7.21 -11.74 6.07
N ALA A 210 -6.84 -11.07 7.17
CA ALA A 210 -5.50 -10.54 7.38
C ALA A 210 -4.45 -11.66 7.51
N LEU A 211 -4.78 -12.79 8.13
CA LEU A 211 -3.92 -13.96 8.21
C LEU A 211 -3.71 -14.62 6.84
N ILE A 212 -4.76 -14.75 6.02
CA ILE A 212 -4.65 -15.26 4.65
C ILE A 212 -3.71 -14.37 3.84
N ASP A 213 -3.93 -13.05 3.85
CA ASP A 213 -3.10 -12.07 3.13
C ASP A 213 -1.63 -12.10 3.60
N MET A 214 -1.42 -12.13 4.93
CA MET A 214 -0.09 -12.20 5.54
C MET A 214 0.65 -13.46 5.10
N TYR A 215 0.07 -14.65 5.28
CA TYR A 215 0.75 -15.89 4.90
C TYR A 215 1.01 -15.96 3.39
N ALA A 216 0.05 -15.52 2.57
CA ALA A 216 0.22 -15.51 1.12
C ALA A 216 1.37 -14.58 0.70
N LYS A 217 1.41 -13.34 1.18
CA LYS A 217 2.46 -12.35 0.86
C LYS A 217 3.81 -12.63 1.54
N CYS A 218 3.85 -13.46 2.58
CA CYS A 218 5.08 -13.99 3.17
C CYS A 218 5.59 -15.28 2.49
N GLY A 219 4.95 -15.72 1.42
CA GLY A 219 5.42 -16.85 0.62
C GLY A 219 5.01 -18.23 1.15
N ARG A 220 4.00 -18.29 2.03
CA ARG A 220 3.43 -19.52 2.61
C ARG A 220 1.96 -19.68 2.22
N ILE A 221 1.74 -19.89 0.92
CA ILE A 221 0.40 -20.09 0.36
C ILE A 221 -0.32 -21.30 0.95
N ASP A 222 0.44 -22.32 1.37
CA ASP A 222 -0.06 -23.50 2.08
C ASP A 222 -0.70 -23.14 3.43
N CYS A 223 -0.07 -22.24 4.20
CA CYS A 223 -0.63 -21.75 5.45
C CYS A 223 -1.86 -20.87 5.21
N ALA A 224 -1.83 -20.01 4.18
CA ALA A 224 -2.96 -19.17 3.81
C ALA A 224 -4.20 -20.04 3.47
N TYR A 225 -4.01 -21.10 2.68
CA TYR A 225 -5.08 -22.03 2.33
C TYR A 225 -5.64 -22.76 3.55
N ARG A 226 -4.78 -23.18 4.49
CA ARG A 226 -5.23 -23.80 5.76
C ARG A 226 -6.06 -22.87 6.63
N VAL A 227 -5.75 -21.57 6.65
CA VAL A 227 -6.57 -20.57 7.37
C VAL A 227 -7.92 -20.42 6.67
N PHE A 228 -7.91 -20.32 5.34
CA PHE A 228 -9.12 -20.19 4.53
C PHE A 228 -10.07 -21.39 4.67
N ASP A 229 -9.54 -22.61 4.60
CA ASP A 229 -10.32 -23.86 4.69
C ASP A 229 -11.01 -24.06 6.06
N ARG A 230 -10.49 -23.41 7.11
CA ARG A 230 -11.10 -23.43 8.45
C ARG A 230 -12.25 -22.44 8.62
N ILE A 231 -12.55 -21.63 7.59
CA ILE A 231 -13.64 -20.65 7.64
C ILE A 231 -14.96 -21.34 7.30
N SER A 232 -15.85 -21.47 8.28
CA SER A 232 -17.16 -22.12 8.10
C SER A 232 -18.12 -21.35 7.19
N LYS A 233 -18.01 -20.02 7.16
CA LYS A 233 -18.87 -19.11 6.37
C LYS A 233 -18.01 -18.00 5.79
N PRO A 234 -17.23 -18.28 4.74
CA PRO A 234 -16.38 -17.28 4.12
C PRO A 234 -17.22 -16.18 3.49
N ASP A 235 -16.79 -14.93 3.66
CA ASP A 235 -17.35 -13.78 2.97
C ASP A 235 -16.52 -13.42 1.72
N VAL A 236 -16.96 -12.40 0.98
CA VAL A 236 -16.27 -11.91 -0.22
C VAL A 236 -14.82 -11.50 0.05
N HIS A 237 -14.50 -11.01 1.26
CA HIS A 237 -13.15 -10.58 1.62
C HIS A 237 -12.22 -11.78 1.83
N ASN A 238 -12.70 -12.84 2.49
CA ASN A 238 -11.94 -14.09 2.65
C ASN A 238 -11.60 -14.70 1.28
N TYR A 239 -12.60 -14.82 0.39
CA TYR A 239 -12.40 -15.32 -0.97
C TYR A 239 -11.43 -14.46 -1.78
N THR A 240 -11.60 -13.14 -1.74
CA THR A 240 -10.76 -12.19 -2.47
C THR A 240 -9.30 -12.27 -2.02
N SER A 241 -9.06 -12.40 -0.71
CA SER A 241 -7.71 -12.54 -0.15
C SER A 241 -7.04 -13.85 -0.61
N MET A 242 -7.77 -14.97 -0.57
CA MET A 242 -7.25 -16.26 -1.04
C MET A 242 -6.97 -16.25 -2.55
N ILE A 243 -7.88 -15.73 -3.37
CA ILE A 243 -7.70 -15.58 -4.83
C ILE A 243 -6.48 -14.73 -5.13
N SER A 244 -6.36 -13.56 -4.50
CA SER A 244 -5.21 -12.66 -4.71
C SER A 244 -3.90 -13.31 -4.29
N GLY A 245 -3.92 -14.08 -3.19
CA GLY A 245 -2.81 -14.89 -2.72
C GLY A 245 -2.40 -15.98 -3.72
N LEU A 246 -3.34 -16.70 -4.33
CA LEU A 246 -3.02 -17.70 -5.37
C LEU A 246 -2.45 -17.02 -6.63
N SER A 247 -3.02 -15.89 -7.03
CA SER A 247 -2.60 -15.13 -8.21
C SER A 247 -1.20 -14.54 -8.11
N ILE A 248 -0.80 -14.01 -6.95
CA ILE A 248 0.58 -13.50 -6.76
C ILE A 248 1.61 -14.66 -6.78
N HIS A 249 1.20 -15.88 -6.44
CA HIS A 249 2.02 -17.09 -6.55
C HIS A 249 2.04 -17.71 -7.96
N GLY A 250 1.26 -17.19 -8.90
CA GLY A 250 1.12 -17.75 -10.25
C GLY A 250 0.31 -19.05 -10.30
N LEU A 251 -0.55 -19.30 -9.31
CA LEU A 251 -1.41 -20.48 -9.21
C LEU A 251 -2.81 -20.16 -9.80
N GLY A 252 -2.85 -19.80 -11.08
CA GLY A 252 -4.07 -19.31 -11.74
C GLY A 252 -5.21 -20.33 -11.77
N GLU A 253 -4.91 -21.62 -11.94
CA GLU A 253 -5.92 -22.67 -11.92
C GLU A 253 -6.61 -22.80 -10.55
N ASP A 254 -5.84 -22.74 -9.47
CA ASP A 254 -6.38 -22.77 -8.12
C ASP A 254 -7.16 -21.47 -7.81
N ALA A 255 -6.69 -20.31 -8.31
CA ALA A 255 -7.42 -19.06 -8.19
C ALA A 255 -8.80 -19.12 -8.88
N ILE A 256 -8.88 -19.73 -10.07
CA ILE A 256 -10.14 -19.98 -10.78
C ILE A 256 -11.01 -20.98 -10.02
N ARG A 257 -10.43 -22.01 -9.40
CA ARG A 257 -11.18 -22.98 -8.59
C ARG A 257 -11.85 -22.30 -7.39
N VAL A 258 -11.11 -21.47 -6.66
CA VAL A 258 -11.65 -20.68 -5.54
C VAL A 258 -12.67 -19.65 -6.03
N PHE A 259 -12.47 -19.06 -7.21
CA PHE A 259 -13.47 -18.18 -7.84
C PHE A 259 -14.77 -18.91 -8.21
N ASN A 260 -14.68 -20.13 -8.71
CA ASN A 260 -15.89 -20.91 -8.97
C ASN A 260 -16.62 -21.26 -7.67
N GLN A 261 -15.88 -21.49 -6.57
CA GLN A 261 -16.49 -21.73 -5.26
C GLN A 261 -17.28 -20.51 -4.74
N ILE A 262 -16.76 -19.28 -4.85
CA ILE A 262 -17.53 -18.08 -4.43
C ILE A 262 -18.84 -17.95 -5.21
N LEU A 263 -18.86 -18.36 -6.49
CA LEU A 263 -20.07 -18.38 -7.31
C LEU A 263 -21.05 -19.47 -6.87
N VAL A 264 -20.57 -20.69 -6.55
CA VAL A 264 -21.39 -21.79 -6.03
C VAL A 264 -22.03 -21.41 -4.70
N ASP A 265 -21.27 -20.73 -3.84
CA ASP A 265 -21.74 -20.21 -2.54
C ASP A 265 -22.72 -19.03 -2.70
N LYS A 266 -22.98 -18.59 -3.93
CA LYS A 266 -23.88 -17.47 -4.28
C LYS A 266 -23.45 -16.15 -3.65
N ILE A 267 -22.16 -15.97 -3.44
CA ILE A 267 -21.58 -14.73 -2.96
C ILE A 267 -21.21 -13.90 -4.18
N LYS A 268 -21.72 -12.67 -4.25
CA LYS A 268 -21.43 -11.77 -5.38
C LYS A 268 -19.96 -11.34 -5.34
N PRO A 269 -19.16 -11.60 -6.39
CA PRO A 269 -17.79 -11.08 -6.45
C PRO A 269 -17.80 -9.56 -6.55
N ASN A 270 -16.75 -8.91 -6.06
CA ASN A 270 -16.53 -7.48 -6.20
C ASN A 270 -15.39 -7.19 -7.19
N GLU A 271 -15.10 -5.91 -7.45
CA GLU A 271 -14.05 -5.50 -8.37
C GLU A 271 -12.68 -6.08 -8.00
N VAL A 272 -12.36 -6.17 -6.71
CA VAL A 272 -11.06 -6.68 -6.24
C VAL A 272 -10.98 -8.18 -6.46
N THR A 273 -12.09 -8.92 -6.27
CA THR A 273 -12.18 -10.35 -6.58
C THR A 273 -11.83 -10.60 -8.03
N ILE A 274 -12.46 -9.86 -8.95
CA ILE A 274 -12.24 -10.04 -10.39
C ILE A 274 -10.82 -9.68 -10.80
N LEU A 275 -10.29 -8.56 -10.30
CA LEU A 275 -8.90 -8.19 -10.54
C LEU A 275 -7.93 -9.28 -10.05
N GLY A 276 -8.20 -9.88 -8.90
CA GLY A 276 -7.45 -11.02 -8.37
C GLY A 276 -7.43 -12.20 -9.35
N VAL A 277 -8.59 -12.60 -9.87
CA VAL A 277 -8.70 -13.70 -10.84
C VAL A 277 -7.99 -13.38 -12.16
N LEU A 278 -8.19 -12.17 -12.71
CA LEU A 278 -7.52 -11.73 -13.93
C LEU A 278 -6.00 -11.74 -13.78
N ASN A 279 -5.46 -11.31 -12.63
CA ASN A 279 -4.03 -11.40 -12.34
C ASN A 279 -3.54 -12.86 -12.32
N GLY A 280 -4.34 -13.78 -11.76
CA GLY A 280 -4.04 -15.20 -11.77
C GLY A 280 -3.97 -15.76 -13.19
N CYS A 281 -4.92 -15.36 -14.05
CA CYS A 281 -4.88 -15.69 -15.47
C CYS A 281 -3.67 -15.07 -16.17
N SER A 282 -3.36 -13.79 -15.93
CA SER A 282 -2.20 -13.09 -16.52
C SER A 282 -0.89 -13.77 -16.15
N HIS A 283 -0.67 -14.10 -14.88
CA HIS A 283 0.58 -14.73 -14.44
C HIS A 283 0.73 -16.19 -14.87
N SER A 284 -0.37 -16.85 -15.25
CA SER A 284 -0.40 -18.25 -15.66
C SER A 284 -0.65 -18.45 -17.16
N GLY A 285 -0.78 -17.37 -17.93
CA GLY A 285 -1.04 -17.41 -19.38
C GLY A 285 -2.42 -17.97 -19.77
N MET A 286 -3.40 -17.93 -18.87
CA MET A 286 -4.75 -18.50 -19.08
C MET A 286 -5.66 -17.54 -19.87
N VAL A 287 -5.34 -17.33 -21.14
CA VAL A 287 -6.00 -16.32 -22.00
C VAL A 287 -7.50 -16.55 -22.14
N GLN A 288 -7.94 -17.79 -22.35
CA GLN A 288 -9.36 -18.12 -22.56
C GLN A 288 -10.19 -17.82 -21.31
N GLN A 289 -9.69 -18.22 -20.14
CA GLN A 289 -10.35 -17.94 -18.87
C GLN A 289 -10.35 -16.44 -18.57
N GLY A 290 -9.24 -15.73 -18.83
CA GLY A 290 -9.18 -14.28 -18.67
C GLY A 290 -10.18 -13.52 -19.56
N LEU A 291 -10.38 -13.96 -20.81
CA LEU A 291 -11.41 -13.44 -21.71
C LEU A 291 -12.81 -13.63 -21.13
N LEU A 292 -13.12 -14.84 -20.67
CA LEU A 292 -14.42 -15.18 -20.09
C LEU A 292 -14.71 -14.32 -18.85
N ILE A 293 -13.74 -14.22 -17.94
CA ILE A 293 -13.88 -13.41 -16.73
C ILE A 293 -14.10 -11.94 -17.08
N PHE A 294 -13.28 -11.37 -17.98
CA PHE A 294 -13.35 -9.96 -18.34
C PHE A 294 -14.70 -9.58 -18.97
N TYR A 295 -15.18 -10.35 -19.96
CA TYR A 295 -16.45 -10.03 -20.62
C TYR A 295 -17.68 -10.37 -19.77
N ASN A 296 -17.57 -11.26 -18.78
CA ASN A 296 -18.67 -11.54 -17.84
C ASN A 296 -18.75 -10.53 -16.69
N MET A 297 -17.75 -9.66 -16.51
CA MET A 297 -17.76 -8.63 -15.46
C MET A 297 -19.06 -7.84 -15.43
N GLU A 298 -19.39 -7.21 -16.56
CA GLU A 298 -20.58 -6.39 -16.69
C GLU A 298 -21.82 -7.27 -16.94
N ASN A 299 -21.71 -8.22 -17.87
CA ASN A 299 -22.84 -9.04 -18.32
C ASN A 299 -23.42 -9.97 -17.26
N SER A 300 -22.59 -10.55 -16.40
CA SER A 300 -23.01 -11.54 -15.39
C SER A 300 -23.03 -10.98 -13.97
N TRP A 301 -22.12 -10.05 -13.64
CA TRP A 301 -21.95 -9.55 -12.27
C TRP A 301 -22.28 -8.07 -12.10
N GLY A 302 -22.53 -7.33 -13.19
CA GLY A 302 -22.81 -5.89 -13.15
C GLY A 302 -21.63 -5.07 -12.61
N ILE A 303 -20.41 -5.54 -12.82
CA ILE A 303 -19.17 -4.88 -12.41
C ILE A 303 -18.61 -4.15 -13.62
N VAL A 304 -18.62 -2.81 -13.58
CA VAL A 304 -18.01 -1.99 -14.64
C VAL A 304 -16.49 -2.11 -14.55
N PRO A 305 -15.79 -2.46 -15.66
CA PRO A 305 -14.33 -2.53 -15.67
C PRO A 305 -13.67 -1.19 -15.29
N LYS A 306 -12.82 -1.23 -14.27
CA LYS A 306 -11.92 -0.12 -13.87
C LYS A 306 -10.55 -0.21 -14.56
N ILE A 307 -9.76 0.85 -14.48
CA ILE A 307 -8.44 0.96 -15.12
C ILE A 307 -7.51 -0.23 -14.79
N GLU A 308 -7.57 -0.74 -13.56
CA GLU A 308 -6.76 -1.88 -13.11
C GLU A 308 -7.14 -3.18 -13.82
N HIS A 309 -8.42 -3.39 -14.13
CA HIS A 309 -8.89 -4.56 -14.87
C HIS A 309 -8.41 -4.52 -16.31
N TYR A 310 -8.52 -3.35 -16.96
CA TYR A 310 -7.99 -3.15 -18.30
C TYR A 310 -6.47 -3.35 -18.34
N GLY A 311 -5.73 -2.78 -17.38
CA GLY A 311 -4.29 -2.96 -17.26
C GLY A 311 -3.89 -4.43 -17.15
N CYS A 312 -4.56 -5.18 -16.30
CA CYS A 312 -4.34 -6.62 -16.14
C CYS A 312 -4.69 -7.42 -17.40
N PHE A 313 -5.82 -7.11 -18.04
CA PHE A 313 -6.30 -7.81 -19.22
C PHE A 313 -5.43 -7.54 -20.46
N VAL A 314 -4.98 -6.29 -20.63
CA VAL A 314 -4.00 -5.91 -21.67
C VAL A 314 -2.66 -6.58 -21.42
N ASP A 315 -2.21 -6.67 -20.16
CA ASP A 315 -1.00 -7.41 -19.78
C ASP A 315 -1.09 -8.90 -20.14
N LEU A 316 -2.21 -9.57 -19.81
CA LEU A 316 -2.47 -10.97 -20.19
C LEU A 316 -2.38 -11.18 -21.71
N LEU A 317 -3.10 -10.37 -22.50
CA LEU A 317 -3.10 -10.47 -23.96
C LEU A 317 -1.73 -10.15 -24.56
N GLY A 318 -1.07 -9.13 -24.02
CA GLY A 318 0.24 -8.69 -24.44
C GLY A 318 1.30 -9.77 -24.23
N ARG A 319 1.38 -10.33 -23.03
CA ARG A 319 2.31 -11.43 -22.72
C ARG A 319 2.08 -12.64 -23.62
N ALA A 320 0.82 -12.97 -23.90
CA ALA A 320 0.46 -14.07 -24.80
C ALA A 320 0.66 -13.78 -26.30
N GLY A 321 1.11 -12.58 -26.68
CA GLY A 321 1.40 -12.22 -28.08
C GLY A 321 0.20 -11.75 -28.89
N TYR A 322 -0.98 -11.62 -28.27
CA TYR A 322 -2.18 -11.10 -28.93
C TYR A 322 -2.19 -9.57 -29.01
N LEU A 323 -1.10 -8.98 -29.51
CA LEU A 323 -0.85 -7.53 -29.51
C LEU A 323 -1.95 -6.72 -30.19
N ALA A 324 -2.47 -7.19 -31.33
CA ALA A 324 -3.54 -6.51 -32.05
C ALA A 324 -4.85 -6.48 -31.23
N LYS A 325 -5.17 -7.59 -30.54
CA LYS A 325 -6.34 -7.65 -29.64
C LYS A 325 -6.13 -6.75 -28.43
N ALA A 326 -4.94 -6.78 -27.82
CA ALA A 326 -4.59 -5.94 -26.68
C ALA A 326 -4.74 -4.45 -27.03
N PHE A 327 -4.24 -4.02 -28.19
CA PHE A 327 -4.41 -2.64 -28.67
C PHE A 327 -5.87 -2.32 -29.02
N GLY A 328 -6.63 -3.28 -29.55
CA GLY A 328 -8.07 -3.15 -29.78
C GLY A 328 -8.83 -2.88 -28.49
N VAL A 329 -8.50 -3.61 -27.41
CA VAL A 329 -9.07 -3.39 -26.07
C VAL A 329 -8.82 -1.97 -25.60
N VAL A 330 -7.57 -1.49 -25.68
CA VAL A 330 -7.19 -0.13 -25.28
C VAL A 330 -8.02 0.94 -26.01
N LYS A 331 -8.25 0.75 -27.32
CA LYS A 331 -9.10 1.68 -28.11
C LYS A 331 -10.58 1.65 -27.73
N SER A 332 -11.07 0.52 -27.23
CA SER A 332 -12.46 0.34 -26.83
C SER A 332 -12.74 0.71 -25.38
N MET A 333 -11.73 1.17 -24.63
CA MET A 333 -11.89 1.56 -23.24
C MET A 333 -12.86 2.74 -23.11
N SER A 334 -13.75 2.67 -22.13
CA SER A 334 -14.65 3.78 -21.77
C SER A 334 -13.99 4.82 -20.85
N ILE A 335 -12.72 4.62 -20.50
CA ILE A 335 -11.91 5.45 -19.60
C ILE A 335 -10.55 5.65 -20.28
N ASP A 336 -9.94 6.82 -20.09
CA ASP A 336 -8.62 7.11 -20.64
C ASP A 336 -7.55 6.13 -20.10
N PRO A 337 -6.74 5.51 -20.99
CA PRO A 337 -5.71 4.58 -20.55
C PRO A 337 -4.58 5.30 -19.78
N ASP A 338 -4.18 4.72 -18.65
CA ASP A 338 -3.13 5.26 -17.80
C ASP A 338 -1.72 4.76 -18.18
N VAL A 339 -0.73 5.26 -17.44
CA VAL A 339 0.69 4.87 -17.55
C VAL A 339 0.91 3.36 -17.37
N VAL A 340 0.04 2.64 -16.67
CA VAL A 340 0.18 1.19 -16.44
C VAL A 340 -0.23 0.42 -17.68
N VAL A 341 -1.38 0.76 -18.28
CA VAL A 341 -1.90 0.12 -19.49
C VAL A 341 -0.93 0.28 -20.65
N TRP A 342 -0.46 1.50 -20.91
CA TRP A 342 0.50 1.76 -21.98
C TRP A 342 1.81 0.99 -21.80
N ARG A 343 2.33 0.97 -20.56
CA ARG A 343 3.55 0.23 -20.23
C ARG A 343 3.41 -1.28 -20.45
N ALA A 344 2.26 -1.87 -20.11
CA ALA A 344 2.00 -3.29 -20.33
C ALA A 344 2.05 -3.62 -21.83
N LEU A 345 1.38 -2.82 -22.67
CA LEU A 345 1.35 -3.02 -24.11
C LEU A 345 2.73 -2.82 -24.76
N LEU A 346 3.48 -1.81 -24.31
CA LEU A 346 4.84 -1.54 -24.79
C LEU A 346 5.82 -2.65 -24.40
N SER A 347 5.74 -3.14 -23.16
CA SER A 347 6.53 -4.30 -22.72
C SER A 347 6.25 -5.52 -23.59
N ALA A 348 4.98 -5.75 -23.95
CA ALA A 348 4.59 -6.82 -24.85
C ALA A 348 5.15 -6.64 -26.27
N CYS A 349 5.07 -5.43 -26.85
CA CYS A 349 5.69 -5.13 -28.14
C CYS A 349 7.19 -5.44 -28.14
N ARG A 350 7.90 -5.13 -27.05
CA ARG A 350 9.33 -5.45 -26.89
C ARG A 350 9.56 -6.96 -26.86
N VAL A 351 8.84 -7.68 -26.00
CA VAL A 351 8.98 -9.14 -25.84
C VAL A 351 8.74 -9.87 -27.18
N HIS A 352 7.75 -9.42 -27.94
CA HIS A 352 7.37 -10.01 -29.23
C HIS A 352 8.04 -9.33 -30.44
N ARG A 353 9.01 -8.44 -30.20
CA ARG A 353 9.79 -7.71 -31.23
C ARG A 353 8.93 -6.99 -32.28
N ASN A 354 7.76 -6.49 -31.89
CA ASN A 354 6.85 -5.75 -32.77
C ASN A 354 7.16 -4.25 -32.69
N THR A 355 8.20 -3.83 -33.41
CA THR A 355 8.65 -2.43 -33.47
C THR A 355 7.59 -1.51 -34.08
N TYR A 356 6.89 -1.98 -35.13
CA TYR A 356 5.86 -1.21 -35.81
C TYR A 356 4.73 -0.77 -34.87
N LEU A 357 4.17 -1.69 -34.08
CA LEU A 357 3.13 -1.34 -33.11
C LEU A 357 3.70 -0.48 -31.98
N GLY A 358 4.93 -0.76 -31.54
CA GLY A 358 5.65 0.08 -30.57
C GLY A 358 5.74 1.54 -31.01
N GLU A 359 6.18 1.81 -32.23
CA GLU A 359 6.27 3.17 -32.80
C GLU A 359 4.90 3.85 -32.92
N ARG A 360 3.87 3.11 -33.32
CA ARG A 360 2.50 3.65 -33.34
C ARG A 360 2.03 4.08 -31.96
N ILE A 361 2.37 3.33 -30.92
CA ILE A 361 2.04 3.67 -29.54
C ILE A 361 2.83 4.91 -29.09
N VAL A 362 4.14 4.99 -29.38
CA VAL A 362 4.96 6.20 -29.12
C VAL A 362 4.27 7.43 -29.70
N ASN A 363 3.93 7.38 -31.00
CA ASN A 363 3.37 8.51 -31.72
C ASN A 363 2.01 8.91 -31.16
N HIS A 364 1.20 7.93 -30.77
CA HIS A 364 -0.09 8.20 -30.14
C HIS A 364 0.07 8.85 -28.76
N ILE A 365 0.98 8.35 -27.93
CA ILE A 365 1.27 8.94 -26.60
C ILE A 365 1.85 10.35 -26.75
N GLY A 366 2.74 10.58 -27.71
CA GLY A 366 3.34 11.89 -27.97
C GLY A 366 2.35 12.96 -28.46
N GLN A 367 1.16 12.57 -28.88
CA GLN A 367 0.07 13.47 -29.28
C GLN A 367 -0.90 13.79 -28.13
N LEU A 368 -0.77 13.15 -26.96
CA LEU A 368 -1.62 13.41 -25.80
C LEU A 368 -1.14 14.66 -25.02
N ASP A 369 -2.10 15.44 -24.48
CA ASP A 369 -1.88 16.77 -23.91
C ASP A 369 -0.94 16.80 -22.70
N SER A 370 -0.24 17.93 -22.51
CA SER A 370 0.87 18.15 -21.57
C SER A 370 0.54 17.97 -20.08
N GLN A 371 -0.72 18.16 -19.69
CA GLN A 371 -1.15 17.89 -18.31
C GLN A 371 -1.29 16.40 -17.98
N SER A 372 -1.53 15.57 -19.00
CA SER A 372 -1.58 14.10 -18.92
C SER A 372 -0.19 13.44 -18.94
N GLN A 373 0.88 14.22 -19.15
CA GLN A 373 2.24 13.72 -19.42
C GLN A 373 3.07 13.37 -18.17
N ARG A 374 2.59 13.63 -16.94
CA ARG A 374 3.36 13.26 -15.73
C ARG A 374 3.57 11.75 -15.66
N GLY A 375 4.81 11.31 -15.92
CA GLY A 375 5.21 9.89 -15.94
C GLY A 375 5.21 9.22 -17.33
N ALA A 376 4.62 9.85 -18.36
CA ALA A 376 4.71 9.39 -19.75
C ALA A 376 6.14 9.49 -20.29
N GLU A 377 6.91 10.44 -19.79
CA GLU A 377 8.32 10.66 -20.15
C GLU A 377 9.21 9.45 -19.79
N ILE A 378 9.07 8.88 -18.59
CA ILE A 378 9.81 7.68 -18.19
C ILE A 378 9.48 6.50 -19.12
N LEU A 379 8.21 6.36 -19.50
CA LEU A 379 7.77 5.31 -20.41
C LEU A 379 8.33 5.51 -21.82
N LEU A 380 8.22 6.72 -22.36
CA LEU A 380 8.76 7.10 -23.67
C LEU A 380 10.28 6.91 -23.71
N SER A 381 10.98 7.30 -22.64
CA SER A 381 12.42 7.09 -22.48
C SER A 381 12.78 5.60 -22.50
N ASN A 382 12.10 4.76 -21.73
CA ASN A 382 12.36 3.31 -21.72
C ASN A 382 12.00 2.65 -23.07
N LEU A 383 11.02 3.18 -23.78
CA LEU A 383 10.61 2.71 -25.10
C LEU A 383 11.62 3.09 -26.18
N TYR A 384 12.09 4.34 -26.19
CA TYR A 384 13.18 4.76 -27.06
C TYR A 384 14.44 3.93 -26.82
N ALA A 385 14.77 3.63 -25.55
CA ALA A 385 15.87 2.73 -25.21
C ALA A 385 15.64 1.32 -25.80
N SER A 386 14.43 0.77 -25.69
CA SER A 386 14.09 -0.54 -26.25
C SER A 386 14.09 -0.61 -27.78
N LEU A 387 13.94 0.53 -28.45
CA LEU A 387 14.02 0.69 -29.91
C LEU A 387 15.41 1.12 -30.39
N GLY A 388 16.39 1.28 -29.48
CA GLY A 388 17.74 1.75 -29.79
C GLY A 388 17.85 3.24 -30.16
N LYS A 389 16.81 4.04 -29.90
CA LYS A 389 16.74 5.48 -30.22
C LYS A 389 17.33 6.32 -29.08
N TRP A 390 18.64 6.17 -28.83
CA TRP A 390 19.31 6.76 -27.66
C TRP A 390 19.27 8.29 -27.61
N ASP A 391 19.32 8.98 -28.75
CA ASP A 391 19.24 10.45 -28.78
C ASP A 391 17.94 10.95 -28.15
N SER A 392 16.82 10.30 -28.45
CA SER A 392 15.51 10.61 -27.87
C SER A 392 15.43 10.25 -26.37
N VAL A 393 16.16 9.22 -25.92
CA VAL A 393 16.28 8.87 -24.49
C VAL A 393 16.99 9.98 -23.73
N SER A 394 18.12 10.47 -24.27
CA SER A 394 18.96 11.49 -23.66
C SER A 394 18.20 12.81 -23.47
N ILE A 395 17.49 13.25 -24.51
CA ILE A 395 16.66 14.46 -24.48
C ILE A 395 15.61 14.34 -23.36
N LEU A 396 14.84 13.25 -23.35
CA LEU A 396 13.79 13.05 -22.35
C LEU A 396 14.33 12.96 -20.92
N ARG A 397 15.41 12.19 -20.70
CA ARG A 397 15.99 12.04 -19.34
C ARG A 397 16.59 13.34 -18.83
N HIS A 398 17.16 14.16 -19.73
CA HIS A 398 17.63 15.50 -19.39
C HIS A 398 16.48 16.44 -18.98
N GLU A 399 15.37 16.45 -19.73
CA GLU A 399 14.17 17.21 -19.36
C GLU A 399 13.56 16.74 -18.03
N MET A 400 13.47 15.44 -17.82
CA MET A 400 12.99 14.83 -16.57
C MET A 400 13.85 15.24 -15.36
N SER A 401 15.18 15.34 -15.51
CA SER A 401 16.09 15.72 -14.41
C SER A 401 15.84 17.12 -13.84
N LYS A 402 15.22 18.02 -14.62
CA LYS A 402 14.86 19.38 -14.20
C LYS A 402 13.62 19.39 -13.31
N GLN A 403 12.79 18.35 -13.39
CA GLN A 403 11.64 18.15 -12.53
C GLN A 403 12.04 17.19 -11.40
N LYS A 404 12.43 17.74 -10.24
CA LYS A 404 12.70 16.93 -9.03
C LYS A 404 11.40 16.21 -8.58
N ASN A 405 11.10 15.06 -9.16
CA ASN A 405 10.23 14.08 -8.56
C ASN A 405 11.11 13.11 -7.75
N GLN A 406 10.72 12.84 -6.51
CA GLN A 406 11.26 11.71 -5.75
C GLN A 406 10.95 10.43 -6.55
N ALA A 407 11.95 9.90 -7.26
CA ALA A 407 11.83 8.58 -7.84
C ALA A 407 11.64 7.57 -6.68
N ASP A 408 10.70 6.63 -6.82
CA ASP A 408 10.56 5.51 -5.90
C ASP A 408 11.91 4.80 -5.78
N ILE A 409 12.60 4.98 -4.65
CA ILE A 409 13.88 4.33 -4.40
C ILE A 409 13.62 2.83 -4.33
N GLY A 410 14.39 2.05 -5.09
CA GLY A 410 14.34 0.60 -5.02
C GLY A 410 14.75 0.12 -3.63
N CYS A 411 13.83 -0.50 -2.92
CA CYS A 411 14.05 -1.07 -1.60
C CYS A 411 13.74 -2.56 -1.61
N SER A 412 14.57 -3.31 -0.90
CA SER A 412 14.35 -4.73 -0.62
C SER A 412 14.42 -5.00 0.87
N TRP A 413 13.53 -5.86 1.37
CA TRP A 413 13.48 -6.28 2.75
C TRP A 413 13.73 -7.78 2.85
N ILE A 414 14.43 -8.17 3.92
CA ILE A 414 14.68 -9.56 4.27
C ILE A 414 14.49 -9.75 5.78
N GLU A 415 13.86 -10.85 6.18
CA GLU A 415 13.77 -11.27 7.56
C GLU A 415 14.83 -12.35 7.84
N VAL A 416 15.70 -12.10 8.83
CA VAL A 416 16.70 -13.05 9.31
C VAL A 416 16.60 -13.12 10.83
N ASN A 417 16.39 -14.33 11.37
CA ASN A 417 16.28 -14.59 12.81
C ASN A 417 15.26 -13.67 13.52
N GLY A 418 14.10 -13.41 12.89
CA GLY A 418 13.05 -12.54 13.43
C GLY A 418 13.33 -11.03 13.39
N SER A 419 14.43 -10.61 12.76
CA SER A 419 14.80 -9.21 12.52
C SER A 419 14.65 -8.86 11.05
N ILE A 420 14.08 -7.70 10.77
CA ILE A 420 13.85 -7.19 9.40
C ILE A 420 14.97 -6.23 9.04
N TYR A 421 15.60 -6.46 7.89
CA TYR A 421 16.66 -5.62 7.34
C TYR A 421 16.18 -5.00 6.03
N GLU A 422 16.37 -3.68 5.88
CA GLU A 422 16.07 -2.93 4.67
C GLU A 422 17.37 -2.65 3.92
N PHE A 423 17.35 -2.85 2.61
CA PHE A 423 18.42 -2.52 1.68
C PHE A 423 17.92 -1.54 0.65
N ARG A 424 18.65 -0.45 0.43
CA ARG A 424 18.35 0.55 -0.61
C ARG A 424 19.32 0.42 -1.79
N VAL A 425 18.92 0.89 -2.98
CA VAL A 425 19.86 1.02 -4.11
C VAL A 425 21.03 1.91 -3.68
N ALA A 426 22.25 1.43 -3.94
CA ALA A 426 23.50 2.07 -3.51
C ALA A 426 23.60 2.33 -2.00
N ASP A 427 23.01 1.44 -1.18
CA ASP A 427 23.05 1.53 0.28
C ASP A 427 24.47 1.80 0.79
N GLN A 428 24.60 2.74 1.71
CA GLN A 428 25.82 3.06 2.44
C GLN A 428 25.60 3.03 3.96
N LEU A 429 24.35 2.83 4.41
CA LEU A 429 23.94 2.99 5.80
C LEU A 429 23.96 1.66 6.56
N HIS A 430 23.97 0.53 5.85
CA HIS A 430 24.05 -0.77 6.52
C HIS A 430 25.41 -0.93 7.23
N PRO A 431 25.46 -1.30 8.54
CA PRO A 431 26.71 -1.38 9.29
C PRO A 431 27.75 -2.33 8.69
N GLN A 432 27.29 -3.38 8.01
CA GLN A 432 28.12 -4.41 7.36
C GLN A 432 28.17 -4.26 5.82
N ILE A 433 27.96 -3.05 5.29
CA ILE A 433 27.80 -2.86 3.84
C ILE A 433 29.05 -3.27 3.05
N ILE A 434 30.24 -3.11 3.63
CA ILE A 434 31.51 -3.46 2.99
C ILE A 434 31.57 -4.98 2.77
N GLU A 435 31.35 -5.75 3.83
CA GLU A 435 31.36 -7.22 3.78
C GLU A 435 30.25 -7.77 2.89
N ILE A 436 29.08 -7.12 2.88
CA ILE A 436 27.97 -7.49 1.99
C ILE A 436 28.35 -7.29 0.52
N ARG A 437 29.02 -6.18 0.18
CA ARG A 437 29.47 -5.90 -1.19
C ARG A 437 30.58 -6.86 -1.62
N GLU A 438 31.52 -7.19 -0.73
CA GLU A 438 32.54 -8.21 -0.99
C GLU A 438 31.91 -9.57 -1.23
N LYS A 439 30.94 -9.96 -0.39
CA LYS A 439 30.20 -11.21 -0.56
C LYS A 439 29.42 -11.23 -1.86
N LEU A 440 28.79 -10.12 -2.23
CA LEU A 440 28.06 -10.01 -3.48
C LEU A 440 28.99 -10.19 -4.69
N SER A 441 30.17 -9.58 -4.67
CA SER A 441 31.19 -9.77 -5.71
C SER A 441 31.61 -11.23 -5.85
N GLU A 442 31.82 -11.95 -4.73
CA GLU A 442 32.08 -13.40 -4.75
C GLU A 442 30.92 -14.17 -5.41
N ILE A 443 29.67 -13.85 -5.01
CA ILE A 443 28.46 -14.50 -5.52
C ILE A 443 28.32 -14.29 -7.03
N LEU A 444 28.45 -13.05 -7.52
CA LEU A 444 28.31 -12.72 -8.93
C LEU A 444 29.43 -13.32 -9.77
N LYS A 445 30.67 -13.35 -9.25
CA LYS A 445 31.79 -14.03 -9.92
C LYS A 445 31.51 -15.51 -10.15
N ARG A 446 30.95 -16.21 -9.15
CA ARG A 446 30.58 -17.62 -9.32
C ARG A 446 29.35 -17.80 -10.23
N ALA A 447 28.38 -16.90 -10.16
CA ALA A 447 27.24 -16.90 -11.10
C ALA A 447 27.71 -16.76 -12.56
N GLY A 448 28.77 -15.98 -12.80
CA GLY A 448 29.40 -15.84 -14.12
C GLY A 448 29.91 -17.15 -14.70
N LEU A 449 30.37 -18.09 -13.85
CA LEU A 449 30.84 -19.42 -14.30
C LEU A 449 29.74 -20.27 -14.95
N VAL A 450 28.48 -19.98 -14.68
CA VAL A 450 27.33 -20.67 -15.30
C VAL A 450 26.61 -19.80 -16.35
N GLY A 451 27.28 -18.75 -16.84
CA GLY A 451 26.84 -17.94 -17.97
C GLY A 451 26.04 -16.68 -17.62
N TYR A 452 26.03 -16.24 -16.35
CA TYR A 452 25.48 -14.93 -16.01
C TYR A 452 26.43 -13.81 -16.48
N ALA A 453 25.89 -12.83 -17.21
CA ALA A 453 26.56 -11.59 -17.55
C ALA A 453 25.65 -10.42 -17.18
N ALA A 454 26.23 -9.36 -16.61
CA ALA A 454 25.47 -8.18 -16.21
C ALA A 454 24.88 -7.47 -17.43
N ASN A 455 23.59 -7.14 -17.39
CA ASN A 455 22.95 -6.42 -18.48
C ASN A 455 23.12 -4.90 -18.30
N ILE A 456 24.14 -4.33 -18.95
CA ILE A 456 24.48 -2.90 -18.89
C ILE A 456 23.67 -2.01 -19.84
N ASN A 457 22.84 -2.59 -20.71
CA ASN A 457 22.16 -1.87 -21.79
C ASN A 457 21.20 -0.76 -21.34
N TYR A 458 20.89 -0.65 -20.04
CA TYR A 458 19.88 0.27 -19.52
C TYR A 458 20.44 1.38 -18.61
N VAL A 459 21.75 1.37 -18.35
CA VAL A 459 22.44 2.37 -17.54
C VAL A 459 22.86 3.56 -18.42
N SER A 460 22.97 4.76 -17.85
CA SER A 460 23.33 5.98 -18.59
C SER A 460 24.60 5.79 -19.44
N PHE A 461 24.61 6.33 -20.66
CA PHE A 461 25.75 6.24 -21.58
C PHE A 461 26.98 7.04 -21.09
N ASP A 462 26.76 8.02 -20.20
CA ASP A 462 27.83 8.87 -19.64
C ASP A 462 28.74 8.13 -18.64
N LEU A 463 28.44 6.86 -18.33
CA LEU A 463 29.22 6.02 -17.43
C LEU A 463 30.10 5.04 -18.23
N SER A 464 31.29 4.75 -17.71
CA SER A 464 32.13 3.67 -18.24
C SER A 464 31.40 2.32 -18.09
N ASP A 465 31.74 1.32 -18.91
CA ASP A 465 31.08 0.02 -18.80
C ASP A 465 31.30 -0.64 -17.42
N GLU A 466 32.44 -0.36 -16.77
CA GLU A 466 32.74 -0.77 -15.40
C GLU A 466 31.82 -0.09 -14.37
N GLU A 467 31.53 1.20 -14.54
CA GLU A 467 30.59 1.95 -13.69
C GLU A 467 29.14 1.48 -13.91
N LYS A 468 28.78 1.11 -15.15
CA LYS A 468 27.48 0.53 -15.46
C LYS A 468 27.29 -0.84 -14.83
N GLU A 469 28.31 -1.69 -14.89
CA GLU A 469 28.30 -3.01 -14.22
C GLU A 469 28.15 -2.86 -12.70
N GLN A 470 28.85 -1.91 -12.08
CA GLN A 470 28.72 -1.64 -10.65
C GLN A 470 27.32 -1.14 -10.28
N ALA A 471 26.73 -0.24 -11.07
CA ALA A 471 25.38 0.26 -10.83
C ALA A 471 24.32 -0.86 -10.85
N VAL A 472 24.46 -1.80 -11.78
CA VAL A 472 23.56 -2.97 -11.92
C VAL A 472 23.86 -4.06 -10.88
N ALA A 473 25.11 -4.15 -10.42
CA ALA A 473 25.49 -5.06 -9.35
C ALA A 473 24.83 -4.67 -8.02
N TRP A 474 24.75 -3.39 -7.69
CA TRP A 474 24.27 -2.90 -6.38
C TRP A 474 22.76 -2.65 -6.29
N HIS A 475 21.98 -3.44 -7.03
CA HIS A 475 20.53 -3.48 -6.82
C HIS A 475 20.20 -4.00 -5.41
N SER A 476 19.20 -3.38 -4.78
CA SER A 476 18.78 -3.66 -3.40
C SER A 476 18.54 -5.14 -3.12
N GLU A 477 17.94 -5.88 -4.08
CA GLU A 477 17.66 -7.30 -3.93
C GLU A 477 18.94 -8.15 -3.90
N LYS A 478 19.97 -7.78 -4.67
CA LYS A 478 21.25 -8.51 -4.70
C LYS A 478 22.01 -8.31 -3.39
N LEU A 479 21.98 -7.09 -2.85
CA LEU A 479 22.54 -6.79 -1.52
C LEU A 479 21.84 -7.61 -0.43
N ALA A 480 20.50 -7.65 -0.44
CA ALA A 480 19.72 -8.45 0.50
C ALA A 480 20.04 -9.95 0.41
N ILE A 481 20.23 -10.48 -0.81
CA ILE A 481 20.64 -11.88 -1.02
C ILE A 481 22.05 -12.12 -0.49
N ALA A 482 23.01 -11.24 -0.76
CA ALA A 482 24.38 -11.37 -0.25
C ALA A 482 24.42 -11.38 1.28
N PHE A 483 23.68 -10.47 1.93
CA PHE A 483 23.48 -10.48 3.37
C PHE A 483 22.86 -11.80 3.86
N ALA A 484 21.83 -12.32 3.17
CA ALA A 484 21.24 -13.60 3.50
C ALA A 484 22.28 -14.74 3.49
N PHE A 485 23.15 -14.78 2.49
CA PHE A 485 24.21 -15.78 2.40
C PHE A 485 25.22 -15.72 3.54
N MET A 486 25.47 -14.52 4.10
CA MET A 486 26.33 -14.35 5.27
C MET A 486 25.64 -14.77 6.56
N SER A 487 24.34 -14.47 6.67
CA SER A 487 23.61 -14.50 7.94
C SER A 487 22.79 -15.78 8.17
N THR A 488 22.77 -16.71 7.22
CA THR A 488 21.93 -17.92 7.31
C THR A 488 22.66 -19.19 6.88
N ALA A 489 22.30 -20.31 7.51
CA ALA A 489 22.93 -21.61 7.27
C ALA A 489 22.75 -22.08 5.81
N PRO A 490 23.70 -22.85 5.26
CA PRO A 490 23.59 -23.45 3.93
C PRO A 490 22.25 -24.17 3.72
N LYS A 491 21.74 -24.16 2.49
CA LYS A 491 20.45 -24.75 2.06
C LYS A 491 19.17 -24.14 2.67
N THR A 492 19.25 -23.23 3.65
CA THR A 492 18.07 -22.52 4.16
C THR A 492 17.46 -21.65 3.05
N SER A 493 16.16 -21.75 2.76
CA SER A 493 15.54 -20.91 1.73
C SER A 493 15.64 -19.42 2.08
N ILE A 494 16.04 -18.60 1.11
CA ILE A 494 16.13 -17.14 1.27
C ILE A 494 14.82 -16.52 0.80
N ARG A 495 14.27 -15.55 1.55
CA ARG A 495 13.05 -14.81 1.20
C ARG A 495 13.34 -13.32 1.16
N VAL A 496 13.08 -12.68 0.03
CA VAL A 496 13.24 -11.24 -0.16
C VAL A 496 11.95 -10.65 -0.68
N VAL A 497 11.56 -9.49 -0.14
CA VAL A 497 10.47 -8.67 -0.68
C VAL A 497 11.08 -7.43 -1.30
N LYS A 498 10.57 -6.98 -2.44
CA LYS A 498 10.96 -5.71 -3.04
C LYS A 498 9.75 -4.87 -3.45
N ASN A 499 9.89 -3.54 -3.41
CA ASN A 499 8.81 -2.59 -3.77
C ASN A 499 8.68 -2.36 -5.28
N LEU A 500 9.72 -2.65 -6.05
CA LEU A 500 9.74 -2.53 -7.51
C LEU A 500 9.61 -3.90 -8.18
N ARG A 501 9.24 -3.93 -9.46
CA ARG A 501 9.26 -5.18 -10.25
C ARG A 501 10.70 -5.70 -10.34
N THR A 502 10.89 -7.02 -10.38
CA THR A 502 12.21 -7.62 -10.64
C THR A 502 12.70 -7.15 -12.02
N CYS A 503 13.98 -6.77 -12.19
CA CYS A 503 14.51 -6.43 -13.51
C CYS A 503 15.10 -7.67 -14.19
N GLU A 504 15.30 -7.61 -15.51
CA GLU A 504 15.78 -8.75 -16.31
C GLU A 504 17.15 -9.26 -15.86
N ASP A 505 18.02 -8.32 -15.49
CA ASP A 505 19.34 -8.63 -14.94
C ASP A 505 19.25 -9.35 -13.58
N CYS A 506 18.50 -8.81 -12.62
CA CYS A 506 18.33 -9.46 -11.32
C CYS A 506 17.67 -10.82 -11.45
N HIS A 507 16.66 -10.96 -12.31
CA HIS A 507 16.02 -12.25 -12.57
C HIS A 507 17.03 -13.29 -13.09
N SER A 508 17.89 -12.89 -14.03
CA SER A 508 18.94 -13.75 -14.60
C SER A 508 20.02 -14.09 -13.57
N ALA A 509 20.45 -13.11 -12.78
CA ALA A 509 21.41 -13.29 -11.69
C ALA A 509 20.88 -14.30 -10.67
N LEU A 510 19.64 -14.14 -10.21
CA LEU A 510 19.04 -15.02 -9.19
C LEU A 510 18.83 -16.45 -9.69
N LYS A 511 18.51 -16.65 -10.98
CA LYS A 511 18.55 -17.97 -11.62
C LYS A 511 19.95 -18.59 -11.47
N ALA A 512 20.99 -17.90 -11.95
CA ALA A 512 22.37 -18.39 -11.87
C ALA A 512 22.82 -18.67 -10.42
N ILE A 513 22.55 -17.75 -9.49
CA ILE A 513 22.89 -17.91 -8.07
C ILE A 513 22.21 -19.15 -7.48
N SER A 514 20.92 -19.36 -7.75
CA SER A 514 20.19 -20.54 -7.24
C SER A 514 20.79 -21.87 -7.71
N LYS A 515 21.38 -21.89 -8.93
CA LYS A 515 22.05 -23.05 -9.52
C LYS A 515 23.41 -23.31 -8.87
N VAL A 516 24.24 -22.27 -8.79
CA VAL A 516 25.61 -22.39 -8.28
C VAL A 516 25.67 -22.75 -6.80
N TYR A 517 24.75 -22.20 -6.01
CA TYR A 517 24.75 -22.37 -4.56
C TYR A 517 23.80 -23.47 -4.06
N ASP A 518 23.11 -24.19 -4.94
CA ASP A 518 22.07 -25.19 -4.61
C ASP A 518 21.12 -24.68 -3.51
N ARG A 519 20.55 -23.49 -3.76
CA ARG A 519 19.80 -22.76 -2.74
C ARG A 519 18.55 -22.16 -3.33
N GLN A 520 17.41 -22.46 -2.68
CA GLN A 520 16.14 -21.86 -3.06
C GLN A 520 16.11 -20.38 -2.65
N ILE A 521 15.79 -19.52 -3.61
CA ILE A 521 15.61 -18.09 -3.39
C ILE A 521 14.19 -17.73 -3.78
N ILE A 522 13.45 -17.09 -2.89
CA ILE A 522 12.07 -16.66 -3.10
C ILE A 522 12.07 -15.14 -3.06
N VAL A 523 11.70 -14.51 -4.17
CA VAL A 523 11.57 -13.06 -4.26
C VAL A 523 10.12 -12.70 -4.55
N ARG A 524 9.50 -11.91 -3.67
CA ARG A 524 8.23 -11.24 -3.95
C ARG A 524 8.53 -9.85 -4.46
N ASP A 525 8.14 -9.58 -5.70
CA ASP A 525 8.13 -8.22 -6.22
C ASP A 525 6.73 -7.59 -6.10
N ARG A 526 6.54 -6.40 -6.70
CA ARG A 526 5.25 -5.69 -6.66
C ARG A 526 4.11 -6.48 -7.33
N SER A 527 4.41 -7.39 -8.24
CA SER A 527 3.43 -8.10 -9.07
C SER A 527 3.25 -9.56 -8.66
N ARG A 528 4.34 -10.28 -8.37
CA ARG A 528 4.32 -11.74 -8.21
C ARG A 528 5.49 -12.26 -7.36
N PHE A 529 5.40 -13.54 -7.03
CA PHE A 529 6.52 -14.34 -6.55
C PHE A 529 7.34 -14.90 -7.71
N HIS A 530 8.64 -14.95 -7.46
CA HIS A 530 9.67 -15.62 -8.24
C HIS A 530 10.38 -16.60 -7.31
N THR A 531 10.19 -17.89 -7.51
CA THR A 531 10.91 -18.93 -6.77
C THR A 531 12.00 -19.48 -7.68
N PHE A 532 13.25 -19.15 -7.36
CA PHE A 532 14.44 -19.60 -8.06
C PHE A 532 14.96 -20.89 -7.45
N ARG A 533 15.13 -21.92 -8.28
CA ARG A 533 15.67 -23.22 -7.89
C ARG A 533 16.36 -23.85 -9.09
N ASP A 534 17.60 -24.31 -8.89
CA ASP A 534 18.36 -25.03 -9.93
C ASP A 534 18.40 -24.29 -11.28
N GLY A 535 18.63 -22.96 -11.24
CA GLY A 535 18.72 -22.16 -12.47
C GLY A 535 17.38 -21.83 -13.13
N LYS A 536 16.25 -22.28 -12.58
CA LYS A 536 14.91 -22.02 -13.09
C LYS A 536 14.15 -21.11 -12.15
N CYS A 537 13.19 -20.38 -12.68
CA CYS A 537 12.24 -19.59 -11.91
C CYS A 537 10.83 -20.15 -12.06
N SER A 538 10.02 -20.11 -11.02
CA SER A 538 8.59 -20.48 -11.05
C SER A 538 7.77 -19.68 -12.07
N CYS A 539 8.30 -18.58 -12.62
CA CYS A 539 7.64 -17.84 -13.69
C CYS A 539 7.84 -18.40 -15.08
N ASN A 540 8.73 -19.37 -15.30
CA ASN A 540 9.07 -19.89 -16.63
C ASN A 540 9.43 -18.78 -17.64
N ASP A 541 10.10 -17.72 -17.18
CA ASP A 541 10.45 -16.53 -17.96
C ASP A 541 9.25 -15.78 -18.57
N TYR A 542 8.04 -16.07 -18.06
CA TYR A 542 6.78 -15.43 -18.41
C TYR A 542 6.37 -14.45 -17.29
N TRP A 543 7.03 -13.30 -17.18
CA TRP A 543 6.85 -12.42 -16.01
C TRP A 543 6.71 -10.92 -16.22
#